data_AF-A0A7U6QQ78-F1
#
_entry.id   AF-A0A7U6QQ78-F1
#
_cell.length_a   1.000
_cell.length_b   1.000
_cell.length_c   1.000
_cell.angle_alpha   90.00
_cell.angle_beta   90.00
_cell.angle_gamma   90.00
#
_symmetry.space_group_name_H-M   'P 1'
#
loop_
_entity.id
_entity.type
_entity.pdbx_description
1 polymer ?
#
loop_
_entity_poly.entity_id
_entity_poly.type
_entity_poly.pdbx_seq_one_letter_code
_entity_poly.pdbx_strand_id
1 'polypeptide(L)'
;MIATWLGMNPPGFAAQVVALAFGIAGASLFPALMMGIFSKRINNVGAIAGMLTGLFTTLVYIFMYKGWFFIAGTANLPDTAEYWILGVSPLSFGAIGALLNFAVAFAVSYATKAPPREIQELVEGVRYPRGAGGAIDH
;
A
#
# COMPACT_ATOMS: atom_id res chain seq x y z
N MET A 1 -2.74 -7.92 28.41
CA MET A 1 -2.31 -6.91 29.42
C MET A 1 -0.93 -6.33 29.13
N ILE A 2 0.01 -7.09 28.55
CA ILE A 2 1.32 -6.57 28.08
C ILE A 2 1.15 -5.50 26.97
N ALA A 3 0.20 -5.70 26.04
CA ALA A 3 -0.08 -4.74 24.96
C ALA A 3 -0.55 -3.36 25.46
N THR A 4 -1.34 -3.33 26.54
CA THR A 4 -1.82 -2.08 27.16
C THR A 4 -0.69 -1.31 27.85
N TRP A 5 0.28 -2.03 28.43
CA TRP A 5 1.44 -1.44 29.08
C TRP A 5 2.46 -0.90 28.07
N LEU A 6 2.73 -1.66 26.98
CA LEU A 6 3.65 -1.24 25.90
C LEU A 6 3.13 -0.03 25.11
N GLY A 7 1.80 0.16 25.04
CA GLY A 7 1.20 1.34 24.42
C GLY A 7 1.26 2.60 25.29
N MET A 8 1.39 2.45 26.61
CA MET A 8 1.46 3.55 27.56
C MET A 8 2.89 4.07 27.78
N ASN A 9 3.89 3.21 27.56
CA ASN A 9 5.29 3.54 27.82
C ASN A 9 6.20 2.89 26.75
N PRO A 10 6.65 3.63 25.71
CA PRO A 10 6.50 5.08 25.46
C PRO A 10 5.13 5.44 24.85
N PRO A 11 4.48 6.55 25.26
CA PRO A 11 3.11 6.93 24.84
C PRO A 11 2.94 7.26 23.34
N GLY A 12 4.00 7.21 22.53
CA GLY A 12 3.96 7.40 21.08
C GLY A 12 4.30 6.15 20.26
N PHE A 13 4.75 5.06 20.90
CA PHE A 13 5.26 3.89 20.18
C PHE A 13 4.15 3.12 19.46
N ALA A 14 3.03 2.85 20.15
CA ALA A 14 1.88 2.19 19.52
C ALA A 14 1.32 2.99 18.34
N ALA A 15 1.14 4.30 18.51
CA ALA A 15 0.66 5.18 17.43
C ALA A 15 1.62 5.17 16.22
N GLN A 16 2.93 5.17 16.47
CA GLN A 16 3.95 5.17 15.43
C GLN A 16 4.02 3.85 14.66
N VAL A 17 3.93 2.71 15.35
CA VAL A 17 3.90 1.38 14.71
C VAL A 17 2.63 1.20 13.88
N VAL A 18 1.48 1.65 14.39
CA VAL A 18 0.21 1.64 13.65
C VAL A 18 0.31 2.51 12.40
N ALA A 19 0.78 3.75 12.53
CA ALA A 19 0.96 4.65 11.38
C ALA A 19 1.86 4.05 10.30
N LEU A 20 2.95 3.39 10.70
CA LEU A 20 3.86 2.71 9.78
C LEU A 20 3.22 1.49 9.10
N ALA A 21 2.50 0.66 9.84
CA ALA A 21 1.78 -0.49 9.30
C ALA A 21 0.70 -0.06 8.29
N PHE A 22 -0.10 0.97 8.63
CA PHE A 22 -1.08 1.54 7.71
C PHE A 22 -0.43 2.20 6.50
N GLY A 23 0.71 2.87 6.65
CA GLY A 23 1.47 3.43 5.53
C GLY A 23 1.93 2.37 4.53
N ILE A 24 2.46 1.25 5.03
CA ILE A 24 2.91 0.12 4.19
C ILE A 24 1.72 -0.58 3.52
N ALA A 25 0.65 -0.85 4.27
CA ALA A 25 -0.57 -1.45 3.72
C ALA A 25 -1.25 -0.52 2.69
N GLY A 26 -1.26 0.78 2.97
CA GLY A 26 -1.77 1.82 2.08
C GLY A 26 -0.95 1.99 0.81
N ALA A 27 0.37 1.76 0.86
CA ALA A 27 1.23 1.81 -0.33
C ALA A 27 1.11 0.57 -1.24
N SER A 28 0.66 -0.56 -0.69
CA SER A 28 0.69 -1.86 -1.38
C SER A 28 -0.72 -2.39 -1.69
N LEU A 29 -1.45 -2.81 -0.65
CA LEU A 29 -2.72 -3.52 -0.76
C LEU A 29 -3.85 -2.61 -1.24
N PHE A 30 -3.92 -1.38 -0.72
CA PHE A 30 -5.02 -0.47 -1.04
C PHE A 30 -5.07 -0.11 -2.55
N PRO A 31 -3.97 0.28 -3.21
CA PRO A 31 -3.92 0.49 -4.66
C PRO A 31 -4.33 -0.76 -5.45
N ALA A 32 -3.80 -1.92 -5.07
CA ALA A 32 -4.07 -3.17 -5.77
C ALA A 32 -5.56 -3.54 -5.71
N LEU A 33 -6.19 -3.38 -4.55
CA LEU A 33 -7.62 -3.63 -4.36
C LEU A 33 -8.48 -2.63 -5.16
N MET A 34 -8.17 -1.33 -5.08
CA MET A 34 -8.87 -0.31 -5.85
C MET A 34 -8.79 -0.59 -7.35
N MET A 35 -7.60 -0.95 -7.84
CA MET A 35 -7.40 -1.31 -9.24
C MET A 35 -8.18 -2.58 -9.64
N GLY A 36 -8.19 -3.61 -8.79
CA GLY A 36 -8.93 -4.84 -9.05
C GLY A 36 -10.43 -4.64 -9.18
N ILE A 37 -11.02 -3.71 -8.42
CA ILE A 37 -12.45 -3.40 -8.46
C ILE A 37 -12.81 -2.52 -9.68
N PHE A 38 -12.01 -1.49 -9.96
CA PHE A 38 -12.36 -0.46 -10.94
C PHE A 38 -11.77 -0.70 -12.35
N SER A 39 -10.74 -1.53 -12.50
CA SER A 39 -10.02 -1.75 -13.77
C SER A 39 -10.12 -3.20 -14.25
N LYS A 40 -10.71 -3.40 -15.44
CA LYS A 40 -10.78 -4.72 -16.10
C LYS A 40 -9.46 -5.18 -16.71
N ARG A 41 -8.49 -4.28 -16.85
CA ARG A 41 -7.22 -4.53 -17.56
C ARG A 41 -6.05 -4.84 -16.62
N ILE A 42 -6.24 -4.64 -15.31
CA ILE A 42 -5.23 -4.99 -14.31
C ILE A 42 -5.12 -6.52 -14.26
N ASN A 43 -3.91 -7.03 -14.45
CA ASN A 43 -3.60 -8.45 -14.35
C ASN A 43 -2.80 -8.73 -13.07
N ASN A 44 -2.72 -10.01 -12.69
CA ASN A 44 -2.02 -10.42 -11.47
C ASN A 44 -0.55 -9.98 -11.47
N VAL A 45 0.11 -10.02 -12.64
CA VAL A 45 1.53 -9.65 -12.78
C VAL A 45 1.75 -8.17 -12.49
N GLY A 46 0.91 -7.30 -13.07
CA GLY A 46 0.96 -5.86 -12.84
C GLY A 46 0.57 -5.50 -11.41
N ALA A 47 -0.46 -6.12 -10.85
CA ALA A 47 -0.83 -5.93 -9.45
C ALA A 47 0.32 -6.30 -8.49
N ILE A 48 0.98 -7.45 -8.71
CA ILE A 48 2.13 -7.87 -7.90
C ILE A 48 3.33 -6.94 -8.09
N ALA A 49 3.64 -6.54 -9.33
CA ALA A 49 4.74 -5.62 -9.61
C ALA A 49 4.51 -4.24 -8.96
N GLY A 50 3.28 -3.74 -8.98
CA GLY A 50 2.89 -2.51 -8.28
C GLY A 50 3.00 -2.66 -6.76
N MET A 51 2.46 -3.74 -6.18
CA MET A 51 2.56 -4.01 -4.74
C MET A 51 4.01 -4.08 -4.27
N LEU A 52 4.87 -4.79 -5.00
CA LEU A 52 6.30 -4.86 -4.70
C LEU A 52 6.95 -3.48 -4.81
N THR A 53 6.67 -2.73 -5.86
CA THR A 53 7.23 -1.37 -6.02
C THR A 53 6.84 -0.48 -4.86
N GLY A 54 5.54 -0.37 -4.55
CA GLY A 54 5.05 0.47 -3.46
C GLY A 54 5.56 0.05 -2.09
N LEU A 55 5.66 -1.27 -1.85
CA LEU A 55 6.23 -1.83 -0.63
C LEU A 55 7.73 -1.50 -0.51
N PHE A 56 8.52 -1.80 -1.54
CA PHE A 56 9.96 -1.55 -1.54
C PHE A 56 10.28 -0.06 -1.42
N THR A 57 9.59 0.81 -2.16
CA THR A 57 9.83 2.26 -2.09
C THR A 57 9.51 2.79 -0.70
N THR A 58 8.42 2.32 -0.08
CA THR A 58 8.03 2.76 1.27
C THR A 58 8.99 2.22 2.33
N LEU A 59 9.35 0.94 2.26
CA LEU A 59 10.30 0.32 3.20
C LEU A 59 11.70 0.92 3.10
N VAL A 60 12.23 1.08 1.89
CA VAL A 60 13.54 1.68 1.67
C VAL A 60 13.57 3.10 2.22
N TYR A 61 12.51 3.88 1.98
CA TYR A 61 12.41 5.24 2.52
C TYR A 61 12.38 5.23 4.06
N ILE A 62 11.56 4.38 4.67
CA ILE A 62 11.50 4.25 6.14
C ILE A 62 12.87 3.87 6.71
N PHE A 63 13.52 2.82 6.18
CA PHE A 63 14.82 2.37 6.68
C PHE A 63 15.94 3.38 6.45
N MET A 64 15.85 4.21 5.41
CA MET A 64 16.82 5.27 5.13
C MET A 64 16.92 6.28 6.28
N TYR A 65 15.77 6.70 6.84
CA TYR A 65 15.71 7.69 7.93
C TYR A 65 15.64 7.08 9.33
N LYS A 66 14.93 5.96 9.50
CA LYS A 66 14.76 5.31 10.82
C LYS A 66 15.82 4.27 11.16
N GLY A 67 16.73 3.99 10.23
CA GLY A 67 17.72 2.94 10.35
C GLY A 67 17.21 1.58 9.86
N TRP A 68 18.13 0.79 9.33
CA TRP A 68 17.88 -0.60 8.96
C TRP A 68 17.55 -1.40 10.22
N PHE A 69 16.49 -2.20 10.16
CA PHE A 69 15.96 -2.95 11.32
C PHE A 69 15.64 -2.09 12.55
N PHE A 70 15.34 -0.79 12.37
CA PHE A 70 15.10 0.18 13.47
C PHE A 70 16.30 0.38 14.42
N ILE A 71 17.51 0.07 13.95
CA ILE A 71 18.74 0.34 14.69
C ILE A 71 19.17 1.77 14.35
N ALA A 72 19.02 2.70 15.29
CA ALA A 72 19.29 4.13 15.09
C ALA A 72 20.71 4.42 14.54
N GLY A 73 21.70 3.57 14.84
CA GLY A 73 23.07 3.69 14.33
C GLY A 73 23.29 3.28 12.87
N THR A 74 22.26 2.75 12.19
CA THR A 74 22.32 2.34 10.77
C THR A 74 21.49 3.24 9.85
N ALA A 75 20.98 4.36 10.38
CA ALA A 75 20.32 5.37 9.57
C ALA A 75 21.33 5.98 8.60
N ASN A 76 20.98 6.00 7.32
CA ASN A 76 21.82 6.59 6.28
C ASN A 76 21.66 8.11 6.25
N LEU A 77 20.50 8.62 6.68
CA LEU A 77 20.17 10.04 6.77
C LEU A 77 19.57 10.35 8.14
N PRO A 78 19.86 11.52 8.73
CA PRO A 78 19.23 11.93 9.99
C PRO A 78 17.72 12.16 9.79
N ASP A 79 16.89 11.61 10.69
CA ASP A 79 15.43 11.80 10.71
C ASP A 79 15.06 13.22 11.18
N THR A 80 15.46 14.21 10.38
CA THR A 80 15.21 15.64 10.61
C THR A 80 14.54 16.22 9.38
N ALA A 81 13.62 17.17 9.59
CA ALA A 81 12.78 17.72 8.53
C ALA A 81 13.56 18.36 7.37
N GLU A 82 14.79 18.80 7.62
CA GLU A 82 15.74 19.30 6.61
C GLU A 82 16.17 18.26 5.58
N TYR A 83 16.24 16.99 5.98
CA TYR A 83 16.75 15.91 5.14
C TYR A 83 15.64 15.07 4.53
N TRP A 84 14.39 15.25 4.95
CA TRP A 84 13.24 14.58 4.34
C TRP A 84 13.12 14.97 2.86
N ILE A 85 13.13 13.97 1.99
CA ILE A 85 12.90 14.17 0.56
C ILE A 85 11.49 14.77 0.39
N LEU A 86 11.43 15.95 -0.25
CA LEU A 86 10.22 16.73 -0.48
C LEU A 86 9.51 17.20 0.80
N GLY A 87 10.20 17.21 1.96
CA GLY A 87 9.60 17.56 3.25
C GLY A 87 8.60 16.52 3.78
N VAL A 88 8.55 15.33 3.16
CA VAL A 88 7.60 14.27 3.51
C VAL A 88 8.19 13.39 4.60
N SER A 89 7.52 13.40 5.76
CA SER A 89 7.86 12.52 6.87
C SER A 89 7.84 11.05 6.43
N PRO A 90 8.78 10.21 6.91
CA PRO A 90 8.80 8.78 6.64
C PRO A 90 7.48 8.08 6.97
N LEU A 91 6.72 8.61 7.93
CA LEU A 91 5.41 8.09 8.33
C LEU A 91 4.32 8.31 7.26
N SER A 92 4.43 9.38 6.48
CA SER A 92 3.46 9.76 5.45
C SER A 92 3.85 9.31 4.05
N PHE A 93 5.04 8.72 3.88
CA PHE A 93 5.56 8.30 2.59
C PHE A 93 4.74 7.18 1.92
N GLY A 94 3.89 6.48 2.69
CA GLY A 94 2.97 5.46 2.14
C GLY A 94 2.05 5.98 1.03
N ALA A 95 1.67 7.26 1.05
CA ALA A 95 0.88 7.87 -0.03
C ALA A 95 1.66 7.98 -1.35
N ILE A 96 2.97 8.27 -1.27
CA ILE A 96 3.86 8.30 -2.45
C ILE A 96 4.10 6.87 -2.94
N GLY A 97 4.30 5.92 -2.02
CA GLY A 97 4.39 4.50 -2.36
C GLY A 97 3.12 3.99 -3.07
N ALA A 98 1.95 4.45 -2.65
CA ALA A 98 0.68 4.13 -3.29
C ALA A 98 0.60 4.66 -4.73
N LEU A 99 1.03 5.91 -4.95
CA LEU A 99 1.12 6.51 -6.29
C LEU A 99 2.06 5.73 -7.21
N LEU A 100 3.24 5.36 -6.73
CA LEU A 100 4.20 4.55 -7.48
C LEU A 100 3.67 3.16 -7.80
N ASN A 101 2.98 2.53 -6.84
CA ASN A 101 2.30 1.25 -7.05
C ASN A 101 1.28 1.35 -8.18
N PHE A 102 0.38 2.35 -8.14
CA PHE A 102 -0.56 2.59 -9.24
C PHE A 102 0.16 2.75 -10.58
N ALA A 103 1.17 3.61 -10.65
CA ALA A 103 1.90 3.87 -11.89
C ALA A 103 2.55 2.60 -12.47
N VAL A 104 3.26 1.83 -11.63
CA VAL A 104 3.91 0.59 -12.07
C VAL A 104 2.89 -0.50 -12.38
N ALA A 105 1.84 -0.65 -11.58
CA ALA A 105 0.81 -1.64 -11.82
C ALA A 105 0.11 -1.40 -13.17
N PHE A 106 -0.20 -0.15 -13.51
CA PHE A 106 -0.74 0.19 -14.82
C PHE A 106 0.27 -0.04 -15.93
N ALA A 107 1.51 0.44 -15.80
CA ALA A 107 2.55 0.27 -16.81
C ALA A 107 2.80 -1.22 -17.12
N VAL A 108 2.99 -2.04 -16.09
CA VAL A 108 3.23 -3.49 -16.23
C VAL A 108 1.97 -4.20 -16.73
N SER A 109 0.78 -3.87 -16.23
CA SER A 109 -0.46 -4.48 -16.74
C SER A 109 -0.68 -4.19 -18.22
N TYR A 110 -0.29 -3.00 -18.69
CA TYR A 110 -0.39 -2.62 -20.10
C TYR A 110 0.70 -3.25 -20.97
N ALA A 111 1.89 -3.50 -20.41
CA ALA A 111 3.00 -4.16 -21.09
C ALA A 111 2.89 -5.70 -21.10
N THR A 112 2.06 -6.28 -20.24
CA THR A 112 1.86 -7.73 -20.11
C THR A 112 0.55 -8.17 -20.78
N LYS A 113 0.35 -9.49 -20.95
CA LYS A 113 -0.86 -10.05 -21.56
C LYS A 113 -2.13 -9.60 -20.83
N ALA A 114 -3.19 -9.35 -21.59
CA ALA A 114 -4.49 -9.02 -21.03
C ALA A 114 -5.02 -10.17 -20.15
N PRO A 115 -5.77 -9.88 -19.07
CA PRO A 115 -6.40 -10.91 -18.24
C PRO A 115 -7.31 -11.83 -19.08
N PRO A 116 -7.36 -13.14 -18.82
CA PRO A 116 -8.31 -14.06 -19.46
C PRO A 116 -9.77 -13.60 -19.27
N ARG A 117 -10.66 -13.95 -20.22
CA ARG A 117 -12.08 -13.55 -20.19
C ARG A 117 -12.79 -13.94 -18.90
N GLU A 118 -12.53 -15.14 -18.38
CA GLU A 118 -13.09 -15.63 -17.11
C GLU A 118 -12.77 -14.71 -15.92
N ILE A 119 -11.56 -14.15 -15.87
CA ILE A 119 -11.16 -13.18 -14.82
C ILE A 119 -11.87 -11.84 -15.02
N GLN A 120 -12.03 -11.40 -16.27
CA GLN A 120 -12.76 -10.16 -16.57
C GLN A 120 -14.26 -10.29 -16.18
N GLU A 121 -14.87 -11.44 -16.45
CA GLU A 121 -16.25 -11.75 -16.08
C GLU A 121 -16.43 -11.82 -14.56
N LEU A 122 -15.47 -12.40 -13.83
CA LEU A 122 -15.47 -12.40 -12.36
C LEU A 122 -15.44 -10.97 -11.81
N VAL A 123 -14.54 -10.12 -12.34
CA VAL A 123 -14.44 -8.71 -11.94
C VAL A 123 -15.71 -7.93 -12.30
N GLU A 124 -16.31 -8.19 -13.46
CA GLU A 124 -17.59 -7.60 -13.85
C GLU A 124 -18.73 -7.98 -12.92
N GLY A 125 -18.79 -9.25 -12.49
CA GLY A 125 -19.78 -9.72 -11.52
C GLY A 125 -19.63 -9.08 -10.14
N VAL A 126 -18.39 -8.80 -9.71
CA VAL A 126 -18.11 -8.05 -8.47
C VAL A 126 -18.46 -6.56 -8.63
N ARG A 127 -18.13 -5.95 -9.78
CA ARG A 127 -18.35 -4.52 -10.04
C ARG A 127 -19.82 -4.17 -10.23
N TYR A 128 -20.57 -5.03 -10.92
CA TYR A 128 -22.00 -4.89 -11.13
C TYR A 128 -22.69 -6.13 -10.54
N PRO A 129 -22.89 -6.16 -9.21
CA PRO A 129 -23.54 -7.29 -8.57
C PRO A 129 -24.97 -7.42 -9.12
N ARG A 130 -25.18 -8.38 -10.02
CA ARG A 130 -26.52 -8.76 -10.49
C ARG A 130 -27.25 -9.44 -9.31
N GLY A 131 -27.86 -8.64 -8.44
CA GLY A 131 -28.60 -9.17 -7.29
C GLY A 131 -29.07 -8.14 -6.24
N ALA A 132 -28.50 -6.94 -6.20
CA ALA A 132 -28.90 -5.91 -5.22
C ALA A 132 -30.21 -5.16 -5.55
N GLY A 133 -30.92 -5.58 -6.60
CA GLY A 133 -32.23 -5.02 -7.00
C GLY A 133 -33.40 -6.01 -6.94
N GLY A 134 -33.16 -7.26 -6.50
CA GLY A 134 -34.16 -8.34 -6.54
C GLY A 134 -34.73 -8.77 -5.18
N ALA A 135 -34.43 -8.04 -4.09
CA ALA A 135 -34.93 -8.35 -2.75
C ALA A 135 -35.89 -7.26 -2.24
N ILE A 136 -36.81 -6.82 -3.11
CA ILE A 136 -37.96 -5.98 -2.77
C ILE A 136 -39.24 -6.58 -3.35
N ASP A 137 -39.50 -7.86 -3.08
CA ASP A 137 -40.87 -8.38 -2.94
C ASP A 137 -40.78 -9.83 -2.47
N HIS A 138 -41.43 -10.14 -1.34
CA HIS A 138 -42.09 -11.39 -0.94
C HIS A 138 -42.35 -11.37 0.57
#